data_AF-A0A1G9KMF2-F1
#
_entry.id   AF-A0A1G9KMF2-F1
#
_cell.length_a   1.000
_cell.length_b   1.000
_cell.length_c   1.000
_cell.angle_alpha   90.00
_cell.angle_beta   90.00
_cell.angle_gamma   90.00
#
_symmetry.space_group_name_H-M   'P 1'
#
loop_
_entity.id
_entity.type
_entity.pdbx_description
1 polymer ?
#
loop_
_entity_poly.entity_id
_entity_poly.type
_entity_poly.pdbx_seq_one_letter_code
_entity_poly.pdbx_strand_id
1 'polypeptide(L)'
;MLFCVLTSEQAPSRVIVEGTVRWENEPMPGCTIKVLGTSIETTSDVEGNYRAVVASEEKEFEVEIAYPGNLSAITRITQIDASEENVSLGTLPVFMNQMIDSVAYQQLNDAQQTDFRPMYHWDQLLGYVSKSRVDTVKVDLTCPFRDDKLLPYKYDSAKNAFVLDYRDIIDCR
;
A
#
# COMPACT_ATOMS: atom_id res chain seq x y z
N MET A 1 53.05 20.90 3.72
CA MET A 1 52.29 20.13 2.73
C MET A 1 50.97 19.74 3.36
N LEU A 2 49.87 20.35 2.91
CA LEU A 2 48.53 20.07 3.40
C LEU A 2 47.89 19.08 2.41
N PHE A 3 47.69 17.83 2.82
CA PHE A 3 46.98 16.84 2.00
C PHE A 3 45.48 17.11 2.12
N CYS A 4 44.87 17.57 1.03
CA CYS A 4 43.41 17.65 0.90
C CYS A 4 42.92 16.23 0.56
N VAL A 5 42.38 15.53 1.55
CA VAL A 5 41.70 14.25 1.31
C VAL A 5 40.35 14.58 0.67
N LEU A 6 40.29 14.44 -0.66
CA LEU A 6 39.01 14.38 -1.37
C LEU A 6 38.35 13.06 -0.97
N THR A 7 37.47 13.09 0.03
CA THR A 7 36.49 12.04 0.22
C THR A 7 35.65 11.99 -1.04
N SER A 8 35.73 10.90 -1.80
CA SER A 8 34.84 10.68 -2.94
C SER A 8 33.41 10.66 -2.41
N GLU A 9 32.62 11.68 -2.75
CA GLU A 9 31.17 11.61 -2.68
C GLU A 9 30.73 10.44 -3.58
N GLN A 10 30.49 9.30 -2.95
CA GLN A 10 29.99 8.13 -3.64
C GLN A 10 28.55 8.47 -4.05
N ALA A 11 28.28 8.53 -5.36
CA ALA A 11 26.95 8.87 -5.86
C ALA A 11 25.90 7.95 -5.21
N PRO A 12 24.73 8.48 -4.83
CA PRO A 12 23.71 7.70 -4.16
C PRO A 12 23.33 6.48 -5.01
N SER A 13 23.26 5.31 -4.38
CA SER A 13 22.79 4.09 -5.03
C SER A 13 21.35 4.29 -5.50
N ARG A 14 21.08 3.86 -6.72
CA ARG A 14 19.73 3.92 -7.31
C ARG A 14 19.08 2.56 -7.12
N VAL A 15 17.95 2.56 -6.44
CA VAL A 15 17.11 1.40 -6.22
C VAL A 15 15.85 1.56 -7.06
N ILE A 16 15.47 0.51 -7.77
CA ILE A 16 14.22 0.47 -8.52
C ILE A 16 13.22 -0.30 -7.67
N VAL A 17 12.11 0.34 -7.32
CA VAL A 17 11.01 -0.29 -6.61
C VAL A 17 9.86 -0.48 -7.58
N GLU A 18 9.40 -1.72 -7.73
CA GLU A 18 8.34 -2.07 -8.67
C GLU A 18 7.35 -3.06 -8.08
N GLY A 19 6.16 -3.12 -8.67
CA GLY A 19 5.11 -4.05 -8.29
C GLY A 19 3.84 -3.82 -9.09
N THR A 20 2.80 -4.56 -8.73
CA THR A 20 1.48 -4.48 -9.36
C THR A 20 0.40 -4.39 -8.29
N VAL A 21 -0.63 -3.59 -8.53
CA VAL A 21 -1.81 -3.49 -7.65
C VAL A 21 -3.02 -4.11 -8.34
N ARG A 22 -3.78 -4.95 -7.61
CA ARG A 22 -5.01 -5.58 -8.12
C ARG A 22 -6.18 -5.50 -7.16
N TRP A 23 -7.40 -5.43 -7.69
CA TRP A 23 -8.64 -5.59 -6.94
C TRP A 23 -9.46 -6.73 -7.53
N GLU A 24 -9.73 -7.78 -6.73
CA GLU A 24 -10.45 -8.98 -7.18
C GLU A 24 -9.91 -9.54 -8.52
N ASN A 25 -8.58 -9.55 -8.66
CA ASN A 25 -7.78 -9.94 -9.84
C ASN A 25 -7.73 -8.94 -11.01
N GLU A 26 -8.49 -7.85 -10.98
CA GLU A 26 -8.41 -6.79 -11.99
C GLU A 26 -7.26 -5.82 -11.67
N PRO A 27 -6.51 -5.34 -12.67
CA PRO A 27 -5.49 -4.32 -12.46
C PRO A 27 -6.10 -3.03 -11.91
N MET A 28 -5.43 -2.40 -10.95
CA MET A 28 -5.89 -1.15 -10.35
C MET A 28 -5.03 0.04 -10.81
N PRO A 29 -5.49 0.83 -11.79
CA PRO A 29 -4.79 2.04 -12.22
C PRO A 29 -4.95 3.20 -11.24
N GLY A 30 -4.02 4.15 -11.29
CA GLY A 30 -4.14 5.40 -10.56
C GLY A 30 -3.83 5.31 -9.07
N CYS A 31 -3.29 4.20 -8.57
CA CYS A 31 -2.80 4.12 -7.20
C CYS A 31 -1.59 5.02 -7.04
N THR A 32 -1.53 5.77 -5.95
CA THR A 32 -0.36 6.60 -5.62
C THR A 32 0.62 5.80 -4.79
N ILE A 33 1.87 5.69 -5.25
CA ILE A 33 2.95 5.01 -4.55
C ILE A 33 3.94 6.08 -4.07
N LYS A 34 4.09 6.22 -2.75
CA LYS A 34 5.01 7.17 -2.11
C LYS A 34 6.14 6.45 -1.42
N VAL A 35 7.36 6.93 -1.62
CA VAL A 35 8.53 6.46 -0.86
C VAL A 35 8.71 7.39 0.34
N LEU A 36 8.40 6.88 1.52
CA LEU A 36 8.38 7.68 2.75
C LEU A 36 9.78 8.20 3.09
N GLY A 37 9.84 9.43 3.62
CA GLY A 37 11.11 10.12 3.87
C GLY A 37 11.70 10.82 2.64
N THR A 38 11.09 10.67 1.46
CA THR A 38 11.54 11.30 0.21
C THR A 38 10.42 12.12 -0.45
N SER A 39 10.76 12.83 -1.53
CA SER A 39 9.78 13.47 -2.43
C SER A 39 9.34 12.57 -3.59
N ILE A 40 9.76 11.30 -3.58
CA ILE A 40 9.56 10.38 -4.69
C ILE A 40 8.15 9.78 -4.59
N GLU A 41 7.40 10.00 -5.67
CA GLU A 41 6.06 9.49 -5.86
C GLU A 41 5.92 8.98 -7.30
N THR A 42 5.16 7.91 -7.48
CA THR A 42 4.75 7.41 -8.79
C THR A 42 3.28 6.99 -8.74
N THR A 43 2.74 6.60 -9.88
CA THR A 43 1.34 6.17 -10.00
C THR A 43 1.26 4.86 -10.79
N SER A 44 0.36 3.96 -10.41
CA SER A 44 0.13 2.74 -11.18
C SER A 44 -0.50 3.04 -12.54
N ASP A 45 -0.03 2.34 -13.57
CA ASP A 45 -0.53 2.45 -14.94
C ASP A 45 -1.84 1.68 -15.17
N VAL A 46 -2.30 1.61 -16.42
CA VAL A 46 -3.54 0.92 -16.82
C VAL A 46 -3.52 -0.59 -16.55
N GLU A 47 -2.34 -1.19 -16.42
CA GLU A 47 -2.15 -2.59 -16.06
C GLU A 47 -1.92 -2.77 -14.54
N GLY A 48 -2.05 -1.69 -13.77
CA GLY A 48 -1.84 -1.68 -12.32
C GLY A 48 -0.37 -1.75 -11.94
N ASN A 49 0.56 -1.69 -12.90
CA ASN A 49 1.99 -1.76 -12.66
C ASN A 49 2.52 -0.40 -12.22
N TYR A 50 3.52 -0.40 -11.34
CA TYR A 50 4.23 0.82 -10.96
C TYR A 50 5.73 0.57 -10.89
N ARG A 51 6.48 1.66 -11.10
CA ARG A 51 7.93 1.67 -10.98
C ARG A 51 8.39 3.03 -10.46
N ALA A 52 9.15 3.02 -9.37
CA ALA A 52 9.77 4.19 -8.77
C ALA A 52 11.29 4.02 -8.77
N VAL A 53 12.02 5.08 -9.12
CA VAL A 53 13.49 5.10 -9.00
C VAL A 53 13.83 5.91 -7.75
N VAL A 54 14.40 5.24 -6.76
CA VAL A 54 14.76 5.81 -5.47
C VAL A 54 16.26 6.07 -5.47
N ALA A 55 16.67 7.32 -5.32
CA ALA A 55 18.03 7.65 -4.93
C ALA A 55 18.07 7.56 -3.40
N SER A 56 18.61 6.47 -2.87
CA SER A 56 18.67 6.28 -1.42
C SER A 56 20.11 6.41 -0.94
N GLU A 57 20.32 7.32 0.00
CA GLU A 57 21.49 7.31 0.88
C GLU A 57 21.24 6.44 2.12
N GLU A 58 19.97 6.11 2.38
CA GLU A 58 19.54 5.28 3.50
C GLU A 58 19.62 3.79 3.14
N LYS A 59 19.90 2.95 4.14
CA LYS A 59 19.99 1.49 4.00
C LYS A 59 18.62 0.83 3.88
N GLU A 60 17.60 1.40 4.49
CA GLU A 60 16.25 0.89 4.48
C GLU A 60 15.28 2.03 4.27
N PHE A 61 14.16 1.78 3.58
CA PHE A 61 13.07 2.74 3.43
C PHE A 61 11.72 2.04 3.48
N GLU A 62 10.66 2.84 3.38
CA GLU A 62 9.29 2.37 3.39
C GLU A 62 8.50 2.92 2.22
N VAL A 63 7.48 2.18 1.81
CA VAL A 63 6.57 2.56 0.73
C VAL A 63 5.15 2.60 1.26
N GLU A 64 4.41 3.63 0.88
CA GLU A 64 2.97 3.76 1.10
C GLU A 64 2.24 3.73 -0.24
N ILE A 65 1.17 2.93 -0.33
CA ILE A 65 0.30 2.78 -1.50
C ILE A 65 -1.09 3.24 -1.09
N ALA A 66 -1.57 4.29 -1.74
CA ALA A 66 -2.91 4.83 -1.58
C ALA A 66 -3.75 4.53 -2.82
N TYR A 67 -4.99 4.11 -2.59
CA TYR A 67 -5.92 3.67 -3.64
C TYR A 67 -6.90 4.77 -4.04
N PRO A 68 -7.33 4.84 -5.31
CA PRO A 68 -8.34 5.80 -5.76
C PRO A 68 -9.64 5.72 -4.96
N GLY A 69 -10.33 6.86 -4.83
CA GLY A 69 -11.70 6.92 -4.28
C GLY A 69 -11.79 6.88 -2.75
N ASN A 70 -10.69 6.71 -2.02
CA ASN A 70 -10.65 6.69 -0.54
C ASN A 70 -11.57 5.62 0.09
N LEU A 71 -11.95 4.57 -0.65
CA LEU A 71 -12.83 3.48 -0.20
C LEU A 71 -12.05 2.33 0.45
N SER A 72 -10.74 2.49 0.59
CA SER A 72 -9.81 1.42 0.93
C SER A 72 -8.83 1.89 2.00
N ALA A 73 -8.34 0.95 2.80
CA ALA A 73 -7.17 1.14 3.63
C ALA A 73 -5.93 1.28 2.75
N ILE A 74 -4.96 2.08 3.18
CA ILE A 74 -3.66 2.16 2.50
C ILE A 74 -2.85 0.90 2.77
N THR A 75 -1.84 0.64 1.94
CA THR A 75 -0.84 -0.39 2.20
C THR A 75 0.50 0.25 2.47
N ARG A 76 1.16 -0.16 3.54
CA ARG A 76 2.49 0.29 3.92
C ARG A 76 3.42 -0.90 3.96
N ILE A 77 4.55 -0.80 3.27
CA ILE A 77 5.57 -1.83 3.23
C ILE A 77 6.81 -1.27 3.92
N THR A 78 7.28 -1.99 4.93
CA THR A 78 8.39 -1.56 5.78
C THR A 78 9.64 -2.40 5.56
N GLN A 79 10.80 -1.88 5.98
CA GLN A 79 12.08 -2.59 5.95
C GLN A 79 12.53 -3.00 4.53
N ILE A 80 12.28 -2.14 3.54
CA ILE A 80 12.77 -2.38 2.18
C ILE A 80 14.27 -2.09 2.15
N ASP A 81 15.08 -3.10 1.82
CA ASP A 81 16.54 -2.99 1.76
C ASP A 81 16.97 -2.24 0.49
N ALA A 82 17.66 -1.11 0.69
CA ALA A 82 18.15 -0.27 -0.39
C ALA A 82 19.49 -0.75 -1.00
N SER A 83 20.07 -1.84 -0.49
CA SER A 83 21.25 -2.46 -1.08
C SER A 83 20.95 -3.28 -2.34
N GLU A 84 19.68 -3.64 -2.56
CA GLU A 84 19.22 -4.26 -3.80
C GLU A 84 19.04 -3.20 -4.91
N GLU A 85 19.61 -3.44 -6.10
CA GLU A 85 19.37 -2.53 -7.24
C GLU A 85 17.91 -2.56 -7.71
N ASN A 86 17.24 -3.72 -7.57
CA ASN A 86 15.86 -3.92 -7.98
C ASN A 86 15.07 -4.64 -6.88
N VAL A 87 14.11 -3.92 -6.30
CA VAL A 87 13.15 -4.37 -5.31
C VAL A 87 11.83 -4.61 -6.00
N SER A 88 11.37 -5.85 -6.02
CA SER A 88 10.03 -6.21 -6.51
C SER A 88 9.12 -6.54 -5.33
N LEU A 89 7.99 -5.84 -5.24
CA LEU A 89 6.99 -5.98 -4.19
C LEU A 89 5.89 -7.00 -4.56
N GLY A 90 5.99 -7.60 -5.75
CA GLY A 90 5.00 -8.55 -6.25
C GLY A 90 3.65 -7.91 -6.58
N THR A 91 2.59 -8.72 -6.49
CA THR A 91 1.20 -8.27 -6.67
C THR A 91 0.57 -8.02 -5.31
N LEU A 92 0.04 -6.81 -5.11
CA LEU A 92 -0.60 -6.39 -3.88
C LEU A 92 -2.12 -6.21 -4.09
N PRO A 93 -2.96 -6.78 -3.21
CA PRO A 93 -4.40 -6.61 -3.30
C PRO A 93 -4.84 -5.26 -2.72
N VAL A 94 -5.95 -4.73 -3.23
CA VAL A 94 -6.64 -3.57 -2.64
C VAL A 94 -7.45 -4.01 -1.41
N PHE A 95 -7.23 -3.33 -0.28
CA PHE A 95 -7.93 -3.63 0.97
C PHE A 95 -9.14 -2.72 1.18
N MET A 96 -10.32 -3.19 0.77
CA MET A 96 -11.57 -2.41 0.84
C MET A 96 -12.05 -2.18 2.27
N ASN A 97 -12.43 -0.94 2.58
CA ASN A 97 -13.08 -0.66 3.84
C ASN A 97 -14.44 -1.38 3.94
N GLN A 98 -14.87 -1.70 5.16
CA GLN A 98 -16.13 -2.37 5.42
C GLN A 98 -17.29 -1.56 4.85
N MET A 99 -18.12 -2.21 4.04
CA MET A 99 -19.34 -1.64 3.48
C MET A 99 -20.57 -2.24 4.15
N ILE A 100 -21.57 -1.41 4.41
CA ILE A 100 -22.87 -1.80 4.94
C ILE A 100 -23.99 -1.10 4.19
N ASP A 101 -25.15 -1.74 4.11
CA ASP A 101 -26.35 -1.14 3.51
C ASP A 101 -27.01 -0.12 4.46
N SER A 102 -28.03 0.57 3.95
CA SER A 102 -28.75 1.59 4.73
C SER A 102 -29.51 1.02 5.93
N VAL A 103 -29.97 -0.24 5.87
CA VAL A 103 -30.70 -0.88 6.97
C VAL A 103 -29.75 -1.18 8.13
N ALA A 104 -28.59 -1.76 7.84
CA ALA A 104 -27.53 -2.01 8.80
C ALA A 104 -26.98 -0.70 9.40
N TYR A 105 -26.82 0.35 8.58
CA TYR A 105 -26.39 1.65 9.06
C TYR A 105 -27.36 2.27 10.07
N GLN A 106 -28.68 2.18 9.81
CA GLN A 106 -29.72 2.71 10.71
C GLN A 106 -29.77 1.98 12.07
N GLN A 107 -29.20 0.79 12.17
CA GLN A 107 -29.10 0.03 13.42
C GLN A 107 -27.88 0.44 14.27
N LEU A 108 -26.93 1.21 13.71
CA LEU A 108 -25.77 1.72 14.44
C LEU A 108 -26.18 2.88 15.34
N ASN A 109 -25.50 3.02 16.49
CA ASN A 109 -25.63 4.22 17.32
C ASN A 109 -24.88 5.41 16.71
N ASP A 110 -25.17 6.63 17.19
CA ASP A 110 -24.60 7.87 16.67
C ASP A 110 -23.07 7.86 16.61
N ALA A 111 -22.41 7.36 17.66
CA ALA A 111 -20.96 7.28 17.72
C ALA A 111 -20.40 6.36 16.63
N GLN A 112 -21.02 5.20 16.40
CA GLN A 112 -20.64 4.27 15.34
C GLN A 112 -20.90 4.85 13.95
N GLN A 113 -22.00 5.58 13.75
CA GLN A 113 -22.34 6.19 12.47
C GLN A 113 -21.29 7.22 12.01
N THR A 114 -20.58 7.88 12.93
CA THR A 114 -19.52 8.84 12.59
C THR A 114 -18.33 8.22 11.85
N ASP A 115 -18.10 6.92 12.04
CA ASP A 115 -17.03 6.17 11.37
C ASP A 115 -17.38 5.85 9.91
N PHE A 116 -18.62 6.06 9.48
CA PHE A 116 -19.05 5.74 8.13
C PHE A 116 -19.29 7.00 7.30
N ARG A 117 -19.22 6.84 5.99
CA ARG A 117 -19.60 7.87 5.02
C ARG A 117 -20.51 7.26 3.95
N PRO A 118 -21.47 8.02 3.42
CA PRO A 118 -22.33 7.52 2.37
C PRO A 118 -21.53 7.31 1.07
N MET A 119 -21.90 6.27 0.33
CA MET A 119 -21.38 5.96 -0.98
C MET A 119 -22.50 6.13 -2.00
N TYR A 120 -22.24 6.92 -3.03
CA TYR A 120 -23.21 7.22 -4.08
C TYR A 120 -22.71 6.73 -5.43
N HIS A 121 -23.64 6.28 -6.27
CA HIS A 121 -23.43 6.17 -7.71
C HIS A 121 -24.42 7.12 -8.38
N TRP A 122 -23.87 8.21 -8.92
CA TRP A 122 -24.63 9.40 -9.30
C TRP A 122 -25.41 9.97 -8.11
N ASP A 123 -26.73 9.93 -8.16
CA ASP A 123 -27.65 10.41 -7.12
C ASP A 123 -28.21 9.28 -6.24
N GLN A 124 -27.91 8.01 -6.56
CA GLN A 124 -28.39 6.87 -5.80
C GLN A 124 -27.43 6.53 -4.64
N LEU A 125 -27.96 6.52 -3.41
CA LEU A 125 -27.24 5.99 -2.25
C LEU A 125 -27.10 4.46 -2.41
N LEU A 126 -25.85 4.00 -2.52
CA LEU A 126 -25.51 2.58 -2.59
C LEU A 126 -25.34 1.95 -1.21
N GLY A 127 -24.95 2.75 -0.22
CA GLY A 127 -24.71 2.28 1.14
C GLY A 127 -23.73 3.18 1.88
N TYR A 128 -23.05 2.62 2.86
CA TYR A 128 -22.10 3.31 3.71
C TYR A 128 -20.80 2.52 3.80
N VAL A 129 -19.68 3.24 3.76
CA VAL A 129 -18.35 2.66 3.88
C VAL A 129 -17.67 3.19 5.13
N SER A 130 -17.03 2.32 5.90
CA SER A 130 -16.27 2.70 7.09
C SER A 130 -15.03 3.51 6.69
N LYS A 131 -14.60 4.40 7.57
CA LYS A 131 -13.38 5.22 7.43
C LYS A 131 -12.17 4.53 8.07
N SER A 132 -12.39 3.59 8.99
CA SER A 132 -11.33 2.99 9.82
C SER A 132 -11.43 1.48 10.00
N ARG A 133 -12.40 0.82 9.36
CA ARG A 133 -12.57 -0.64 9.40
C ARG A 133 -12.48 -1.21 8.01
N VAL A 134 -11.74 -2.29 7.91
CA VAL A 134 -11.56 -3.05 6.67
C VAL A 134 -12.42 -4.30 6.70
N ASP A 135 -12.93 -4.69 5.53
CA ASP A 135 -13.55 -5.99 5.36
C ASP A 135 -12.48 -7.09 5.34
N THR A 136 -12.16 -7.63 6.52
CA THR A 136 -11.13 -8.65 6.69
C THR A 136 -11.50 -10.01 6.11
N VAL A 137 -12.79 -10.24 5.80
CA VAL A 137 -13.26 -11.49 5.16
C VAL A 137 -12.75 -11.59 3.73
N LYS A 138 -12.48 -10.44 3.09
CA LYS A 138 -11.98 -10.34 1.71
C LYS A 138 -10.48 -10.12 1.61
N VAL A 139 -9.75 -10.15 2.73
CA VAL A 139 -8.29 -9.99 2.74
C VAL A 139 -7.65 -11.32 2.32
N ASP A 140 -7.51 -11.51 1.02
CA ASP A 140 -6.70 -12.60 0.47
C ASP A 140 -5.30 -12.06 0.15
N LEU A 141 -4.37 -12.37 1.04
CA LEU A 141 -2.95 -12.04 0.92
C LEU A 141 -2.19 -13.36 0.77
N THR A 142 -2.46 -14.09 -0.31
CA THR A 142 -1.65 -15.25 -0.67
C THR A 142 -0.25 -14.81 -1.09
N CYS A 143 0.76 -15.59 -0.70
CA CYS A 143 2.12 -15.38 -1.14
C CYS A 143 2.15 -15.39 -2.68
N PRO A 144 2.76 -14.39 -3.34
CA PRO A 144 2.73 -14.29 -4.80
C PRO A 144 3.34 -15.49 -5.55
N PHE A 145 4.11 -16.34 -4.86
CA PHE A 145 4.78 -17.52 -5.43
C PHE A 145 4.45 -18.83 -4.70
N ARG A 146 3.56 -18.80 -3.69
CA ARG A 146 3.19 -19.96 -2.86
C ARG A 146 1.72 -19.89 -2.45
N ASP A 147 0.88 -20.55 -3.23
CA ASP A 147 -0.59 -20.57 -3.00
C ASP A 147 -1.00 -21.19 -1.64
N ASP A 148 -0.09 -21.90 -0.96
CA ASP A 148 -0.30 -22.53 0.34
C ASP A 148 0.08 -21.66 1.54
N LYS A 149 0.68 -20.48 1.31
CA LYS A 149 1.17 -19.59 2.36
C LYS A 149 0.52 -18.22 2.29
N LEU A 150 0.04 -17.74 3.43
CA LEU A 150 -0.46 -16.36 3.56
C LEU A 150 0.69 -15.43 3.93
N LEU A 151 0.72 -14.25 3.32
CA LEU A 151 1.61 -13.17 3.70
C LEU A 151 1.11 -12.57 5.02
N PRO A 152 1.93 -12.59 6.09
CA PRO A 152 1.57 -11.96 7.35
C PRO A 152 1.43 -10.44 7.18
N TYR A 153 0.50 -9.86 7.94
CA TYR A 153 0.27 -8.42 7.95
C TYR A 153 -0.13 -7.94 9.35
N LYS A 154 0.03 -6.64 9.59
CA LYS A 154 -0.54 -5.94 10.74
C LYS A 154 -1.52 -4.88 10.25
N TYR A 155 -2.64 -4.73 10.95
CA TYR A 155 -3.59 -3.66 10.66
C TYR A 155 -3.41 -2.52 11.68
N ASP A 156 -3.01 -1.34 11.19
CA ASP A 156 -2.96 -0.10 11.95
C ASP A 156 -4.29 0.65 11.75
N SER A 157 -5.21 0.48 12.69
CA SER A 157 -6.53 1.10 12.65
C SER A 157 -6.50 2.63 12.82
N ALA A 158 -5.46 3.19 13.44
CA ALA A 158 -5.32 4.64 13.60
C ALA A 158 -4.99 5.31 12.26
N LYS A 159 -4.30 4.59 11.37
CA LYS A 159 -3.94 5.06 10.03
C LYS A 159 -4.78 4.45 8.91
N ASN A 160 -5.71 3.55 9.23
CA ASN A 160 -6.44 2.74 8.27
C ASN A 160 -5.47 2.08 7.26
N ALA A 161 -4.47 1.36 7.78
CA ALA A 161 -3.34 0.86 7.00
C ALA A 161 -3.04 -0.62 7.23
N PHE A 162 -2.81 -1.37 6.14
CA PHE A 162 -2.17 -2.68 6.18
C PHE A 162 -0.67 -2.52 6.13
N VAL A 163 0.02 -3.04 7.13
CA VAL A 163 1.48 -2.98 7.24
C VAL A 163 2.05 -4.36 6.94
N LEU A 164 2.89 -4.41 5.92
CA LEU A 164 3.61 -5.59 5.44
C LEU A 164 5.10 -5.39 5.70
N ASP A 165 5.79 -6.45 6.12
CA ASP A 165 7.25 -6.47 6.17
C ASP A 165 7.79 -6.97 4.83
N TYR A 166 8.73 -6.24 4.23
CA TYR A 166 9.32 -6.65 2.95
C TYR A 166 10.00 -8.02 3.04
N ARG A 167 10.55 -8.38 4.21
CA ARG A 167 11.18 -9.70 4.40
C ARG A 167 10.18 -10.84 4.26
N ASP A 168 8.95 -10.64 4.74
CA ASP A 168 7.88 -11.63 4.58
C ASP A 168 7.47 -11.78 3.10
N ILE A 169 7.53 -10.69 2.31
CA ILE A 169 7.26 -10.70 0.86
C ILE A 169 8.35 -11.49 0.12
N ILE A 170 9.62 -11.32 0.50
CA ILE A 170 10.73 -12.08 -0.09
C ILE A 170 10.66 -13.56 0.31
N ASP A 171 10.33 -13.86 1.57
CA ASP A 171 10.18 -15.22 2.08
C ASP A 171 9.00 -15.99 1.47
N CYS A 172 8.16 -15.30 0.70
CA CYS A 172 7.12 -15.90 -0.14
C CYS A 172 7.65 -16.37 -1.50
N ARG A 173 8.88 -16.03 -1.90
CA ARG A 173 9.55 -16.55 -3.12
C ARG A 173 10.07 -17.97 -2.93
#